data_AF-A0A841J2C5-F1
#
_entry.id   AF-A0A841J2C5-F1
#
_cell.length_a   1.000
_cell.length_b   1.000
_cell.length_c   1.000
_cell.angle_alpha   90.00
_cell.angle_beta   90.00
_cell.angle_gamma   90.00
#
_symmetry.space_group_name_H-M   'P 1'
#
loop_
_entity.id
_entity.type
_entity.pdbx_description
1 polymer ?
#
loop_
_entity_poly.entity_id
_entity_poly.type
_entity_poly.pdbx_seq_one_letter_code
_entity_poly.pdbx_strand_id
1 'polypeptide(L)' 'MNHIEHCKAQAEKARTDAQSTSLDNVRDRCLRSMAVWLDMADRAERIAEERAHREAGKVPFM' A
#
# COMPACT_ATOMS: atom_id res chain seq x y z
N MET A 1 10.59 -8.76 -1.60
CA MET A 1 9.46 -7.80 -1.69
C MET A 1 9.25 -7.21 -0.30
N ASN A 2 9.30 -5.89 -0.15
CA ASN A 2 9.03 -5.25 1.15
C ASN A 2 7.50 -5.12 1.36
N HIS A 3 7.07 -4.68 2.55
CA HIS A 3 5.64 -4.58 2.88
C HIS A 3 4.87 -3.61 1.96
N ILE A 4 5.48 -2.48 1.60
CA ILE A 4 4.91 -1.48 0.69
C ILE A 4 4.67 -2.10 -0.69
N GLU A 5 5.70 -2.73 -1.26
CA GLU A 5 5.62 -3.40 -2.56
C GLU A 5 4.56 -4.50 -2.56
N HIS A 6 4.47 -5.29 -1.47
CA HIS A 6 3.44 -6.32 -1.34
C HIS A 6 2.03 -5.73 -1.38
N CYS A 7 1.79 -4.65 -0.61
CA CYS A 7 0.49 -3.98 -0.59
C CYS A 7 0.14 -3.40 -1.96
N LYS A 8 1.09 -2.75 -2.65
CA LYS A 8 0.90 -2.24 -4.03
C LYS A 8 0.54 -3.35 -5.02
N ALA A 9 1.22 -4.50 -4.95
CA ALA A 9 0.90 -5.64 -5.80
C ALA A 9 -0.50 -6.21 -5.54
N GLN A 10 -0.94 -6.26 -4.29
CA GLN A 10 -2.31 -6.69 -3.96
C GLN A 10 -3.36 -5.70 -4.45
N ALA A 11 -3.10 -4.39 -4.32
CA ALA A 11 -3.97 -3.36 -4.86
C ALA A 11 -4.12 -3.50 -6.38
N GLU A 12 -3.02 -3.72 -7.10
CA GLU A 12 -3.01 -3.89 -8.55
C GLU A 12 -3.74 -5.17 -8.99
N LYS A 13 -3.56 -6.27 -8.25
CA LYS A 13 -4.32 -7.50 -8.48
C LYS A 13 -5.82 -7.26 -8.28
N ALA A 14 -6.21 -6.60 -7.20
CA ALA A 14 -7.61 -6.28 -6.93
C ALA A 14 -8.21 -5.36 -8.01
N ARG A 15 -7.44 -4.40 -8.53
CA ARG A 15 -7.82 -3.55 -9.66
C ARG A 15 -8.07 -4.37 -10.94
N THR A 16 -7.18 -5.31 -11.25
CA THR A 16 -7.32 -6.21 -12.40
C THR A 16 -8.53 -7.12 -12.26
N ASP A 17 -8.76 -7.66 -11.05
CA ASP A 17 -9.92 -8.50 -10.74
C ASP A 17 -11.23 -7.69 -10.89
N ALA A 18 -11.25 -6.41 -10.50
CA ALA A 18 -12.40 -5.51 -10.70
C ALA A 18 -12.68 -5.21 -12.18
N GLN A 19 -11.64 -5.13 -13.01
CA GLN A 19 -11.76 -4.85 -14.45
C GLN A 19 -12.20 -6.08 -15.25
N SER A 20 -11.83 -7.28 -14.81
CA SER A 20 -12.17 -8.52 -15.51
C SER A 20 -13.59 -9.02 -15.24
N THR A 21 -14.22 -8.59 -14.14
CA THR A 21 -15.57 -9.03 -13.77
C THR A 21 -16.68 -8.18 -14.37
N SER A 22 -17.73 -8.84 -14.86
CA SER A 22 -18.97 -8.19 -15.31
C SER A 22 -19.97 -7.95 -14.16
N LEU A 23 -19.74 -8.53 -12.99
CA LEU A 23 -20.66 -8.45 -11.85
C LEU A 23 -20.32 -7.25 -10.96
N ASP A 24 -21.28 -6.33 -10.80
CA ASP A 24 -21.09 -5.09 -10.03
C ASP A 24 -20.72 -5.35 -8.56
N ASN A 25 -21.38 -6.31 -7.92
CA ASN A 25 -21.10 -6.67 -6.53
C ASN A 25 -19.66 -7.20 -6.31
N VAL A 26 -19.12 -7.92 -7.30
CA VAL A 26 -17.74 -8.40 -7.29
C VAL A 26 -16.79 -7.24 -7.53
N ARG A 27 -17.10 -6.37 -8.50
CA ARG A 27 -16.32 -5.16 -8.79
C ARG A 27 -16.18 -4.28 -7.55
N ASP A 28 -17.29 -3.98 -6.87
CA ASP A 28 -17.30 -3.14 -5.67
C ASP A 28 -16.49 -3.74 -4.52
N ARG A 29 -16.56 -5.07 -4.34
CA ARG A 29 -15.73 -5.76 -3.35
C ARG A 29 -14.25 -5.66 -3.71
N CYS A 30 -13.89 -5.85 -4.98
CA CYS A 30 -12.50 -5.74 -5.44
C CYS A 30 -11.96 -4.32 -5.29
N LEU A 31 -12.76 -3.29 -5.64
CA LEU A 31 -12.37 -1.88 -5.45
C LEU A 31 -12.19 -1.52 -3.97
N ARG A 32 -13.03 -2.04 -3.07
CA ARG A 32 -12.83 -1.87 -1.61
C ARG A 32 -11.55 -2.55 -1.13
N SER A 33 -11.27 -3.77 -1.61
CA SER A 33 -10.01 -4.47 -1.31
C SER A 33 -8.80 -3.65 -1.78
N MET A 34 -8.83 -3.16 -3.02
CA MET A 34 -7.80 -2.29 -3.58
C MET A 34 -7.56 -1.05 -2.69
N ALA A 35 -8.63 -0.38 -2.27
CA ALA A 35 -8.53 0.81 -1.41
C ALA A 35 -7.86 0.50 -0.06
N VAL A 36 -8.18 -0.63 0.57
CA VAL A 36 -7.54 -1.06 1.83
C VAL A 36 -6.05 -1.34 1.63
N TRP A 37 -5.67 -2.00 0.54
CA TRP A 37 -4.26 -2.26 0.25
C TRP A 37 -3.46 -0.99 -0.02
N LEU A 38 -4.05 -0.01 -0.71
CA LEU A 38 -3.42 1.29 -0.93
C LEU A 38 -3.23 2.05 0.39
N ASP A 39 -4.25 2.12 1.25
CA ASP A 39 -4.13 2.76 2.56
C ASP A 39 -3.05 2.10 3.44
N MET A 40 -2.90 0.78 3.37
CA MET A 40 -1.80 0.08 4.05
C MET A 40 -0.43 0.44 3.47
N ALA A 41 -0.30 0.55 2.14
CA ALA A 41 0.94 0.97 1.50
C ALA A 41 1.33 2.39 1.91
N ASP A 42 0.37 3.33 1.87
CA ASP A 42 0.58 4.73 2.23
C ASP A 42 1.01 4.87 3.70
N ARG A 43 0.37 4.14 4.61
CA ARG A 43 0.78 4.12 6.03
C ARG A 43 2.20 3.57 6.21
N ALA A 44 2.55 2.51 5.49
CA ALA A 44 3.87 1.92 5.55
C ALA A 44 4.95 2.86 4.98
N GLU A 45 4.64 3.60 3.91
CA GLU A 45 5.51 4.64 3.35
C GLU A 45 5.76 5.75 4.35
N ARG A 46 4.71 6.30 4.97
CA ARG A 46 4.84 7.35 6.00
C ARG A 46 5.74 6.91 7.17
N ILE A 47 5.56 5.68 7.65
CA ILE A 47 6.40 5.13 8.73
C ILE A 47 7.86 4.99 8.27
N ALA A 48 8.08 4.55 7.04
CA ALA A 48 9.43 4.41 6.48
C ALA A 48 10.12 5.78 6.35
N GLU A 49 9.40 6.80 5.89
CA GLU A 49 9.87 8.19 5.82
C GLU A 49 10.21 8.74 7.20
N GLU A 50 9.28 8.63 8.16
CA GLU A 50 9.51 9.08 9.54
C GLU A 50 10.71 8.40 10.20
N ARG A 51 10.94 7.12 9.86
CA ARG A 51 12.13 6.39 10.32
C ARG A 51 13.39 6.93 9.66
N ALA A 52 13.38 7.14 8.34
CA ALA A 52 14.53 7.70 7.63
C ALA A 52 14.89 9.10 8.15
N HIS A 53 13.89 9.95 8.42
CA HIS A 53 14.09 11.26 9.04
C HIS A 53 14.71 11.17 10.44
N ARG A 54 14.24 10.23 11.28
CA ARG A 54 14.81 10.01 12.61
C ARG A 54 16.26 9.54 12.56
N GLU A 55 16.60 8.62 11.66
CA GLU A 55 17.97 8.15 11.51
C GLU A 55 18.89 9.22 10.91
N ALA A 56 18.41 10.07 10.01
CA ALA A 56 19.18 11.21 9.49
C ALA A 56 19.42 12.31 10.55
N GLY A 57 18.48 12.50 11.47
CA GLY A 57 18.60 13.44 12.59
C GLY A 57 19.45 12.92 13.75
N LYS A 58 19.68 11.60 13.83
CA LYS A 58 20.73 11.01 14.67
C LYS A 58 22.10 11.22 14.00
N VAL A 59 22.53 12.47 13.88
CA VAL A 59 23.97 12.74 13.81
C VAL A 59 24.48 12.43 15.22
N PRO A 60 25.30 11.38 15.43
CA PRO A 60 25.87 11.14 16.73
C PRO A 60 26.72 12.36 17.05
N PHE A 61 26.43 13.04 18.16
CA PHE A 61 27.37 14.00 18.70
C PHE A 61 28.55 13.19 19.25
N MET A 62 29.56 12.95 18.42
CA MET A 62 30.89 12.49 18.81
C MET A 62 31.92 12.90 17.77
#